data_AF-A0A0G0WLR2-F1
#
_entry.id   AF-A0A0G0WLR2-F1
#
_cell.length_a   1.000
_cell.length_b   1.000
_cell.length_c   1.000
_cell.angle_alpha   90.00
_cell.angle_beta   90.00
_cell.angle_gamma   90.00
#
_symmetry.space_group_name_H-M   'P 1'
#
loop_
_entity.id
_entity.type
_entity.pdbx_description
1 polymer ?
#
loop_
_entity_poly.entity_id
_entity_poly.type
_entity_poly.pdbx_seq_one_letter_code
_entity_poly.pdbx_strand_id
1 'polypeptide(L)' 'MESIVARGIVSLKKIKKNGVKIMGDGDLTVALEVNLPVSKSAAAKIEGAGGKVV' A
#
# COMPACT_ATOMS: atom_id res chain seq x y z
N MET A 1 1.97 6.59 -6.31
CA MET A 1 3.19 6.70 -5.45
C MET A 1 3.33 8.08 -4.80
N GLU A 2 2.95 9.14 -5.50
CA GLU A 2 2.99 10.53 -5.01
C GLU A 2 2.17 10.74 -3.72
N SER A 3 1.00 10.10 -3.59
CA SER A 3 0.14 10.24 -2.40
C SER A 3 0.79 9.77 -1.09
N ILE A 4 1.69 8.80 -1.14
CA ILE A 4 2.38 8.24 0.05
C ILE A 4 3.58 9.11 0.45
N VAL A 5 4.25 9.69 -0.54
CA VAL A 5 5.36 10.63 -0.33
C VAL A 5 4.83 11.97 0.20
N ALA A 6 3.74 12.47 -0.38
CA ALA A 6 3.10 13.72 0.05
C ALA A 6 2.61 13.66 1.50
N ARG A 7 2.18 12.49 1.96
CA ARG A 7 1.80 12.24 3.37
C ARG A 7 2.99 11.98 4.30
N GLY A 8 4.23 12.00 3.80
CA GLY A 8 5.43 11.81 4.61
C GLY A 8 5.62 10.38 5.14
N ILE A 9 4.85 9.40 4.66
CA ILE A 9 4.89 8.01 5.15
C ILE A 9 6.20 7.33 4.73
N VAL A 10 6.74 7.70 3.56
CA VAL A 10 7.98 7.11 3.03
C VAL A 10 8.82 8.17 2.33
N SER A 11 10.12 8.24 2.67
CA SER A 11 11.06 9.16 2.03
C SER A 11 11.46 8.70 0.63
N LEU A 12 11.46 9.63 -0.33
CA LEU A 12 11.90 9.41 -1.73
C LEU A 12 13.26 8.73 -1.84
N LYS A 13 14.20 9.08 -0.95
CA LYS A 13 15.54 8.46 -0.89
C LYS A 13 15.50 6.95 -0.66
N LYS A 14 14.53 6.47 0.13
CA LYS A 14 14.37 5.05 0.46
C LYS A 14 13.63 4.30 -0.65
N ILE A 15 12.65 4.96 -1.26
CA ILE A 15 11.90 4.45 -2.43
C ILE A 15 12.84 4.17 -3.60
N LYS A 16 13.71 5.13 -3.96
CA LYS A 16 14.66 4.95 -5.07
C LYS A 16 15.66 3.82 -4.87
N LYS A 17 15.91 3.42 -3.61
CA LYS A 17 16.94 2.43 -3.27
C LYS A 17 16.39 1.02 -3.06
N ASN A 18 15.22 0.89 -2.44
CA ASN A 18 14.62 -0.39 -2.07
C ASN A 18 13.24 -0.66 -2.67
N GLY A 19 12.63 0.32 -3.36
CA GLY A 19 11.23 0.25 -3.75
C GLY A 19 10.27 0.41 -2.56
N VAL A 20 8.98 0.27 -2.84
CA VAL A 20 7.91 0.24 -1.83
C VAL A 20 7.11 -1.03 -2.04
N LYS A 21 6.77 -1.70 -0.95
CA LYS A 21 5.85 -2.84 -0.93
C LYS A 21 4.86 -2.63 0.21
N ILE A 22 3.59 -2.89 -0.04
CA ILE A 22 2.53 -2.76 0.96
C ILE A 22 2.45 -4.03 1.78
N MET A 23 2.57 -3.89 3.10
CA MET A 23 2.38 -4.96 4.08
C MET A 23 0.99 -4.85 4.72
N GLY A 24 0.45 -6.00 5.15
CA GLY A 24 -0.90 -6.12 5.68
C GLY A 24 -0.89 -6.17 7.21
N ASP A 25 -0.29 -5.18 7.85
CA ASP A 25 -0.26 -5.06 9.31
C ASP A 25 -1.34 -4.05 9.76
N GLY A 26 -2.25 -4.48 10.64
CA GLY A 26 -3.46 -3.74 11.02
C GLY A 26 -4.73 -4.06 10.20
N ASP A 27 -5.84 -3.47 10.61
CA ASP A 27 -7.17 -3.64 10.01
C ASP A 27 -7.46 -2.52 9.01
N LEU A 28 -7.93 -2.89 7.82
CA LEU A 28 -8.33 -1.95 6.78
C LEU A 28 -9.86 -1.94 6.69
N THR A 29 -10.48 -0.84 7.10
CA THR A 29 -11.94 -0.66 7.07
C THR A 29 -12.43 0.15 5.88
N VAL A 30 -11.51 0.64 5.05
CA VAL A 30 -11.79 1.55 3.94
C VAL A 30 -11.42 0.88 2.63
N ALA A 31 -12.38 0.82 1.70
CA ALA A 31 -12.14 0.37 0.35
C ALA A 31 -11.21 1.34 -0.38
N LEU A 32 -10.02 0.87 -0.75
CA LEU A 32 -8.98 1.66 -1.43
C LEU A 32 -8.53 0.93 -2.68
N GLU A 33 -8.27 1.69 -3.74
CA GLU A 33 -7.61 1.17 -4.94
C GLU A 33 -6.10 1.35 -4.81
N VAL A 34 -5.36 0.25 -4.97
CA VAL A 34 -3.93 0.16 -4.71
C VAL A 34 -3.19 -0.31 -5.95
N ASN A 35 -2.53 0.62 -6.63
CA ASN A 35 -1.70 0.35 -7.83
C ASN A 35 -0.21 0.21 -7.48
N LEU A 36 0.11 -0.62 -6.49
CA LEU A 36 1.47 -0.81 -5.98
C LEU A 36 1.64 -2.29 -5.58
N PRO A 37 2.87 -2.82 -5.59
CA PRO A 37 3.11 -4.21 -5.20
C PRO A 37 2.72 -4.43 -3.73
N VAL A 38 1.75 -5.32 -3.53
CA VAL A 38 1.21 -5.72 -2.23
C VAL A 38 1.71 -7.11 -1.84
N SER A 39 1.87 -7.36 -0.54
CA SER A 39 2.02 -8.73 -0.03
C SER A 39 0.69 -9.49 -0.08
N LYS A 40 0.75 -10.82 -0.18
CA LYS A 40 -0.46 -11.69 -0.21
C LYS A 40 -1.43 -11.43 0.94
N SER A 41 -0.89 -11.26 2.16
CA SER A 41 -1.70 -10.95 3.35
C SER A 41 -2.34 -9.56 3.29
N ALA A 42 -1.73 -8.61 2.59
CA ALA A 42 -2.28 -7.27 2.40
C ALA A 42 -3.37 -7.28 1.33
N ALA A 43 -3.15 -7.99 0.21
CA ALA A 43 -4.15 -8.14 -0.85
C ALA A 43 -5.47 -8.71 -0.31
N ALA A 44 -5.40 -9.80 0.47
CA ALA A 44 -6.58 -10.41 1.07
C ALA A 44 -7.36 -9.44 1.98
N LYS A 45 -6.66 -8.56 2.71
CA LYS A 45 -7.30 -7.52 3.54
C LYS A 45 -7.89 -6.39 2.70
N ILE A 46 -7.19 -5.97 1.63
CA ILE A 46 -7.67 -4.92 0.73
C ILE A 46 -8.93 -5.39 0.01
N GLU A 47 -8.92 -6.60 -0.55
CA GLU A 47 -10.09 -7.22 -1.18
C GLU A 47 -11.22 -7.45 -0.17
N GLY A 48 -10.89 -7.89 1.05
CA GLY A 48 -11.87 -8.06 2.14
C GLY A 48 -12.52 -6.75 2.60
N ALA A 49 -11.80 -5.64 2.51
CA ALA A 49 -12.31 -4.30 2.78
C ALA A 49 -13.13 -3.71 1.61
N GLY A 50 -13.31 -4.46 0.51
CA GLY A 50 -13.95 -3.99 -0.73
C GLY A 50 -13.04 -3.10 -1.59
N GLY A 51 -11.74 -3.05 -1.29
CA GLY A 51 -10.73 -2.39 -2.10
C GLY A 51 -10.26 -3.25 -3.27
N LYS A 52 -9.43 -2.67 -4.14
CA LYS A 52 -8.97 -3.32 -5.37
C LYS A 52 -7.48 -3.11 -5.55
N VAL A 53 -6.76 -4.18 -5.88
CA VAL A 53 -5.32 -4.10 -6.21
C VAL A 53 -5.20 -4.17 -7.73
N VAL A 54 -4.50 -3.19 -8.32
CA VAL A 54 -4.35 -3.03 -9.79
C VAL A 54 -2.88 -3.04 -10.19
#